data_AF-A0AA46PIU0-F1
#
_entry.id   AF-A0AA46PIU0-F1
#
_cell.length_a   1.000
_cell.length_b   1.000
_cell.length_c   1.000
_cell.angle_alpha   90.00
_cell.angle_beta   90.00
_cell.angle_gamma   90.00
#
_symmetry.space_group_name_H-M   'P 1'
#
loop_
_entity.id
_entity.type
_entity.pdbx_description
1 polymer ?
#
loop_
_entity_poly.entity_id
_entity_poly.type
_entity_poly.pdbx_seq_one_letter_code
_entity_poly.pdbx_strand_id
1 'polypeptide(L)'
;MKTWKRSKDPEYAVKKARVEHLYAIADGEVVSDPGEPQVIFCLDEFGPLNLQPHPGRQWAERGGKHKDPDREPRRRRRATYTRPHGVRHLFAAYDLGKDKLYGHVKATKNRTKFLEFCRYLRSLYPAAVRVAIVCDNFAPHLTTSKCRRVAEWAEANNVEFAYTPTNSSWLNRIEAQFTALRYFALDGTDHGSHREQASMIRRYIIWRNKHAEDERLREIVDRANVA
;
A
#
# COMPACT_ATOMS: atom_id res chain seq x y z
N MET A 1 12.19 9.32 23.46
CA MET A 1 12.29 7.87 23.73
C MET A 1 11.26 7.16 22.86
N LYS A 2 11.66 6.58 21.71
CA LYS A 2 10.76 5.72 20.92
C LYS A 2 10.69 4.36 21.63
N THR A 3 9.65 4.14 22.42
CA THR A 3 9.41 2.85 23.07
C THR A 3 9.17 1.82 21.97
N TRP A 4 10.08 0.88 21.80
CA TRP A 4 9.89 -0.26 20.90
C TRP A 4 8.64 -1.00 21.33
N LYS A 5 7.56 -0.90 20.55
CA LYS A 5 6.31 -1.61 20.82
C LYS A 5 6.52 -3.08 20.49
N ARG A 6 6.89 -3.87 21.49
CA ARG A 6 6.89 -5.34 21.37
C ARG A 6 5.45 -5.80 21.23
N SER A 7 5.16 -6.60 20.20
CA SER A 7 3.85 -7.20 20.01
C SER A 7 3.48 -8.07 21.22
N LYS A 8 2.20 -8.03 21.60
CA LYS A 8 1.61 -8.92 22.63
C LYS A 8 0.81 -10.07 22.00
N ASP A 9 0.96 -10.29 20.70
CA ASP A 9 0.26 -11.36 19.99
C ASP A 9 0.76 -12.73 20.53
N PRO A 10 -0.12 -13.58 21.07
CA PRO A 10 0.29 -14.88 21.59
C PRO A 10 0.89 -15.78 20.51
N GLU A 11 0.53 -15.55 19.25
CA GLU A 11 1.04 -16.30 18.09
C GLU A 11 2.16 -15.55 17.35
N TYR A 12 2.78 -14.54 18.01
CA TYR A 12 3.77 -13.67 17.37
C TYR A 12 4.86 -14.45 16.63
N ALA A 13 5.48 -15.42 17.29
CA ALA A 13 6.60 -16.18 16.72
C ALA A 13 6.16 -16.98 15.48
N VAL A 14 5.00 -17.64 15.55
CA VAL A 14 4.47 -18.48 14.47
C VAL A 14 4.09 -17.63 13.25
N LYS A 15 3.32 -16.55 13.47
CA LYS A 15 2.92 -15.63 12.39
C LYS A 15 4.12 -14.97 11.74
N LYS A 16 5.07 -14.49 12.57
CA LYS A 16 6.30 -13.88 12.08
C LYS A 16 7.09 -14.86 11.22
N ALA A 17 7.34 -16.08 11.70
CA ALA A 17 8.08 -17.10 10.98
C ALA A 17 7.41 -17.46 9.65
N ARG A 18 6.07 -17.58 9.61
CA ARG A 18 5.36 -17.86 8.35
C ARG A 18 5.51 -16.73 7.34
N VAL A 19 5.36 -15.48 7.77
CA VAL A 19 5.55 -14.32 6.87
C VAL A 19 6.99 -14.22 6.37
N GLU A 20 7.99 -14.42 7.25
CA GLU A 20 9.40 -14.45 6.87
C GLU A 20 9.70 -15.57 5.87
N HIS A 21 9.12 -16.76 6.04
CA HIS A 21 9.28 -17.86 5.10
C HIS A 21 8.66 -17.56 3.72
N LEU A 22 7.45 -16.98 3.68
CA LEU A 22 6.83 -16.56 2.42
C LEU A 22 7.66 -15.51 1.69
N TYR A 23 8.34 -14.65 2.43
CA TYR A 23 9.27 -13.68 1.86
C TYR A 23 10.55 -14.32 1.33
N ALA A 24 11.13 -15.27 2.06
CA ALA A 24 12.27 -16.04 1.57
C ALA A 24 11.94 -16.79 0.27
N ILE A 25 10.71 -17.33 0.14
CA ILE A 25 10.23 -17.91 -1.12
C ILE A 25 10.17 -16.85 -2.22
N ALA A 26 9.56 -15.69 -1.93
CA ALA A 26 9.40 -14.62 -2.91
C ALA A 26 10.76 -14.06 -3.40
N ASP A 27 11.73 -13.99 -2.50
CA ASP A 27 13.08 -13.49 -2.77
C ASP A 27 13.99 -14.56 -3.40
N GLY A 28 13.51 -15.81 -3.54
CA GLY A 28 14.28 -16.93 -4.09
C GLY A 28 15.38 -17.45 -3.16
N GLU A 29 15.34 -17.08 -1.88
CA GLU A 29 16.31 -17.51 -0.86
C GLU A 29 16.10 -18.96 -0.43
N VAL A 30 14.90 -19.50 -0.63
CA VAL A 30 14.56 -20.90 -0.36
C VAL A 30 13.86 -21.55 -1.55
N VAL A 31 14.11 -22.85 -1.74
CA VAL A 31 13.36 -23.65 -2.69
C VAL A 31 11.97 -23.90 -2.12
N SER A 32 10.95 -23.55 -2.89
CA SER A 32 9.54 -23.75 -2.53
C SER A 32 9.18 -25.24 -2.64
N ASP A 33 8.79 -25.86 -1.53
CA ASP A 33 8.33 -27.25 -1.49
C ASP A 33 7.00 -27.43 -2.26
N PRO A 34 6.69 -28.64 -2.74
CA PRO A 34 5.39 -28.93 -3.33
C PRO A 34 4.24 -28.56 -2.38
N GLY A 35 3.39 -27.63 -2.82
CA GLY A 35 2.24 -27.15 -2.03
C GLY A 35 2.45 -25.80 -1.34
N GLU A 36 3.66 -25.24 -1.38
CA GLU A 36 3.91 -23.86 -0.95
C GLU A 36 3.36 -22.82 -1.97
N PRO A 37 3.00 -21.61 -1.53
CA PRO A 37 2.60 -20.52 -2.41
C PRO A 37 3.71 -20.14 -3.39
N GLN A 38 3.34 -20.02 -4.67
CA GLN A 38 4.24 -19.60 -5.75
C GLN A 38 4.18 -18.09 -5.99
N VAL A 39 3.11 -17.45 -5.52
CA VAL A 39 2.87 -16.02 -5.66
C VAL A 39 2.58 -15.45 -4.29
N ILE A 40 3.32 -14.41 -3.91
CA ILE A 40 3.18 -13.76 -2.62
C ILE A 40 2.81 -12.30 -2.83
N PHE A 41 1.64 -11.93 -2.33
CA PHE A 41 1.19 -10.54 -2.24
C PHE A 41 1.30 -10.03 -0.82
N CYS A 42 1.78 -8.79 -0.66
CA CYS A 42 1.57 -7.99 0.54
C CYS A 42 0.37 -7.07 0.31
N LEU A 43 -0.68 -7.17 1.10
CA LEU A 43 -1.92 -6.38 0.96
C LEU A 43 -2.12 -5.50 2.19
N ASP A 44 -2.53 -4.26 1.95
CA ASP A 44 -3.01 -3.37 3.00
C ASP A 44 -3.93 -2.25 2.45
N GLU A 45 -4.63 -1.54 3.33
CA GLU A 45 -5.41 -0.35 3.00
C GLU A 45 -4.69 0.95 3.33
N PHE A 46 -4.55 1.80 2.32
CA PHE A 46 -4.06 3.15 2.49
C PHE A 46 -5.21 4.17 2.59
N GLY A 47 -5.21 4.96 3.67
CA GLY A 47 -6.18 6.01 3.91
C GLY A 47 -6.30 6.37 5.40
N PRO A 48 -7.30 7.19 5.77
CA PRO A 48 -8.36 7.73 4.92
C PRO A 48 -7.83 8.74 3.89
N LEU A 49 -8.32 8.62 2.65
CA LEU A 49 -8.09 9.57 1.56
C LEU A 49 -9.16 10.65 1.61
N ASN A 50 -8.82 11.77 2.24
CA ASN A 50 -9.68 12.95 2.34
C ASN A 50 -9.35 13.94 1.22
N LEU A 51 -10.35 14.73 0.81
CA LEU A 51 -10.12 15.90 -0.05
C LEU A 51 -9.70 17.09 0.83
N GLN A 52 -8.41 17.18 1.08
CA GLN A 52 -7.80 18.29 1.82
C GLN A 52 -6.48 18.70 1.15
N PRO A 53 -6.05 19.96 1.31
CA PRO A 53 -4.73 20.36 0.85
C PRO A 53 -3.64 19.59 1.63
N HIS A 54 -2.77 18.92 0.91
CA HIS A 54 -1.64 18.20 1.48
C HIS A 54 -0.40 19.11 1.49
N PRO A 55 0.27 19.31 2.64
CA PRO A 55 1.55 20.03 2.68
C PRO A 55 2.55 19.37 1.74
N GLY A 56 3.46 20.17 1.19
CA GLY A 56 4.48 19.69 0.28
C GLY A 56 5.64 20.66 0.23
N ARG A 57 6.72 20.24 -0.42
CA ARG A 57 7.92 21.05 -0.62
C ARG A 57 8.09 21.27 -2.11
N GLN A 58 8.35 22.50 -2.50
CA GLN A 58 8.65 22.87 -3.87
C GLN A 58 9.69 23.98 -3.84
N TRP A 59 10.54 24.03 -4.87
CA TRP A 59 11.36 25.19 -5.11
C TRP A 59 10.46 26.40 -5.32
N ALA A 60 10.74 27.45 -4.57
CA ALA A 60 10.06 28.72 -4.69
C ALA A 60 11.12 29.80 -4.59
N GLU A 61 10.99 30.84 -5.39
CA GLU A 61 11.83 32.04 -5.27
C GLU A 61 11.79 32.56 -3.83
N ARG A 62 12.94 33.04 -3.33
CA ARG A 62 13.04 33.61 -1.99
C ARG A 62 12.03 34.74 -1.83
N GLY A 63 11.24 34.70 -0.76
CA GLY A 63 10.33 35.79 -0.40
C GLY A 63 11.07 36.90 0.36
N GLY A 64 10.76 38.17 0.09
CA GLY A 64 11.37 39.34 0.74
C GLY A 64 10.60 40.63 0.43
N LYS A 65 10.89 41.72 1.16
CA LYS A 65 10.10 42.98 1.20
C LYS A 65 10.04 43.79 -0.11
N HIS A 66 10.74 43.39 -1.17
CA HIS A 66 10.61 43.99 -2.49
C HIS A 66 9.71 43.10 -3.35
N LYS A 67 8.40 43.32 -3.22
CA LYS A 67 7.42 42.72 -4.10
C LYS A 67 7.59 43.38 -5.46
N ASP A 68 8.04 42.60 -6.44
CA ASP A 68 7.69 42.86 -7.82
C ASP A 68 6.16 43.06 -7.88
N PRO A 69 5.67 44.26 -8.25
CA PRO A 69 4.24 44.57 -8.27
C PRO A 69 3.47 43.74 -9.31
N ASP A 70 4.16 43.20 -10.32
CA ASP A 70 3.57 42.34 -11.35
C ASP A 70 3.54 40.86 -10.94
N ARG A 71 4.01 40.54 -9.72
CA ARG A 71 4.06 39.17 -9.22
C ARG A 71 2.70 38.67 -8.75
N GLU A 72 2.25 37.58 -9.36
CA GLU A 72 1.11 36.80 -8.89
C GLU A 72 1.31 36.29 -7.44
N PRO A 73 0.36 36.53 -6.53
CA PRO A 73 0.42 36.02 -5.17
C PRO A 73 0.54 34.50 -5.13
N ARG A 74 1.32 33.97 -4.17
CA ARG A 74 1.35 32.52 -3.94
C ARG A 74 -0.08 32.03 -3.65
N ARG A 75 -0.51 31.00 -4.39
CA ARG A 75 -1.84 30.37 -4.21
C ARG A 75 -2.07 30.03 -2.74
N ARG A 76 -3.07 30.67 -2.13
CA ARG A 76 -3.48 30.38 -0.76
C ARG A 76 -4.05 28.95 -0.72
N ARG A 77 -3.62 28.17 0.28
CA ARG A 77 -4.19 26.85 0.55
C ARG A 77 -5.58 27.03 1.18
N ARG A 78 -6.56 26.27 0.69
CA ARG A 78 -7.92 26.26 1.25
C ARG A 78 -7.88 25.80 2.71
N ALA A 79 -8.63 26.46 3.59
CA ALA A 79 -8.78 25.96 4.95
C ALA A 79 -9.74 24.76 4.98
N THR A 80 -9.44 23.74 5.78
CA THR A 80 -10.24 22.50 5.84
C THR A 80 -11.10 22.48 7.11
N TYR A 81 -12.04 23.42 7.21
CA TYR A 81 -12.98 23.48 8.35
C TYR A 81 -14.14 22.49 8.21
N THR A 82 -14.54 22.19 6.96
CA THR A 82 -15.63 21.25 6.66
C THR A 82 -15.13 20.14 5.73
N ARG A 83 -15.63 18.92 5.91
CA ARG A 83 -15.27 17.73 5.11
C ARG A 83 -16.51 17.09 4.48
N PRO A 84 -17.18 17.77 3.52
CA PRO A 84 -18.48 17.34 3.02
C PRO A 84 -18.43 16.12 2.09
N HIS A 85 -17.26 15.80 1.51
CA HIS A 85 -17.15 14.80 0.44
C HIS A 85 -16.87 13.37 0.92
N GLY A 86 -16.90 13.14 2.23
CA GLY A 86 -16.52 11.85 2.84
C GLY A 86 -15.08 11.44 2.52
N VAL A 87 -14.78 10.16 2.75
CA VAL A 87 -13.42 9.61 2.60
C VAL A 87 -13.39 8.51 1.56
N ARG A 88 -12.20 8.19 1.06
CA ARG A 88 -11.94 6.97 0.29
C ARG A 88 -10.83 6.16 0.94
N HIS A 89 -10.72 4.91 0.52
CA HIS A 89 -9.66 3.99 0.94
C HIS A 89 -9.09 3.33 -0.30
N LEU A 90 -7.77 3.29 -0.40
CA LEU A 90 -7.08 2.51 -1.42
C LEU A 90 -6.81 1.13 -0.85
N PHE A 91 -7.45 0.10 -1.38
CA PHE A 91 -6.96 -1.26 -1.21
C PHE A 91 -5.79 -1.44 -2.17
N ALA A 92 -4.63 -1.84 -1.66
CA ALA A 92 -3.46 -2.05 -2.49
C ALA A 92 -2.80 -3.40 -2.20
N ALA A 93 -2.14 -3.95 -3.21
CA ALA A 93 -1.36 -5.18 -3.08
C ALA A 93 -0.05 -5.03 -3.83
N TYR A 94 1.03 -5.47 -3.20
CA TYR A 94 2.36 -5.52 -3.76
C TYR A 94 2.73 -6.97 -4.04
N ASP A 95 2.88 -7.30 -5.31
CA ASP A 95 3.33 -8.60 -5.82
C ASP A 95 4.85 -8.66 -5.74
N LEU A 96 5.35 -9.47 -4.81
CA LEU A 96 6.78 -9.53 -4.52
C LEU A 96 7.58 -10.16 -5.67
N GLY A 97 7.01 -11.17 -6.34
CA GLY A 97 7.71 -11.89 -7.41
C GLY A 97 7.78 -11.09 -8.72
N LYS A 98 6.75 -10.27 -9.02
CA LYS A 98 6.74 -9.43 -10.23
C LYS A 98 7.18 -7.99 -10.00
N ASP A 99 7.45 -7.61 -8.76
CA ASP A 99 7.66 -6.22 -8.35
C ASP A 99 6.56 -5.29 -8.91
N LYS A 100 5.28 -5.64 -8.67
CA LYS A 100 4.12 -4.88 -9.18
C LYS A 100 3.17 -4.45 -8.08
N LEU A 101 2.81 -3.16 -8.11
CA LEU A 101 1.82 -2.58 -7.24
C LEU A 101 0.45 -2.56 -7.92
N TYR A 102 -0.59 -3.01 -7.22
CA TYR A 102 -1.97 -2.97 -7.65
C TYR A 102 -2.79 -2.15 -6.67
N GLY A 103 -3.85 -1.47 -7.13
CA GLY A 103 -4.64 -0.65 -6.22
C GLY A 103 -6.02 -0.28 -6.72
N HIS A 104 -7.04 -0.46 -5.87
CA HIS A 104 -8.42 -0.07 -6.09
C HIS A 104 -8.92 0.91 -5.03
N VAL A 105 -9.36 2.10 -5.46
CA VAL A 105 -9.98 3.09 -4.57
C VAL A 105 -11.45 2.72 -4.33
N LYS A 106 -11.84 2.57 -3.06
CA LYS A 106 -13.18 2.20 -2.60
C LYS A 106 -13.73 3.24 -1.61
N ALA A 107 -15.06 3.30 -1.50
CA ALA A 107 -15.73 4.19 -0.56
C ALA A 107 -15.69 3.69 0.89
N THR A 108 -15.56 2.38 1.09
CA THR A 108 -15.57 1.74 2.40
C THR A 108 -14.53 0.63 2.43
N LYS A 109 -14.03 0.31 3.62
CA LYS A 109 -13.06 -0.77 3.86
C LYS A 109 -13.66 -1.98 4.58
N ASN A 110 -14.79 -2.47 4.08
CA ASN A 110 -15.49 -3.63 4.68
C ASN A 110 -15.07 -4.95 4.02
N ARG A 111 -15.49 -6.08 4.63
CA ARG A 111 -15.15 -7.43 4.17
C ARG A 111 -15.59 -7.71 2.74
N THR A 112 -16.71 -7.15 2.29
CA THR A 112 -17.17 -7.31 0.91
C THR A 112 -16.19 -6.63 -0.06
N LYS A 113 -15.71 -5.43 0.27
CA LYS A 113 -14.72 -4.71 -0.56
C LYS A 113 -13.33 -5.35 -0.52
N PHE A 114 -12.94 -5.88 0.64
CA PHE A 114 -11.74 -6.70 0.78
C PHE A 114 -11.77 -7.93 -0.13
N LEU A 115 -12.84 -8.74 -0.06
CA LEU A 115 -12.98 -9.93 -0.92
C LEU A 115 -13.10 -9.58 -2.41
N GLU A 116 -13.75 -8.46 -2.74
CA GLU A 116 -13.78 -7.94 -4.12
C GLU A 116 -12.35 -7.69 -4.65
N PHE A 117 -11.48 -7.11 -3.81
CA PHE A 117 -10.07 -6.89 -4.18
C PHE A 117 -9.27 -8.19 -4.22
N CYS A 118 -9.45 -9.11 -3.26
CA CYS A 118 -8.77 -10.41 -3.26
C CYS A 118 -9.13 -11.25 -4.50
N ARG A 119 -10.39 -11.22 -4.95
CA ARG A 119 -10.81 -11.87 -6.21
C ARG A 119 -10.10 -11.30 -7.43
N TYR A 120 -9.91 -9.99 -7.46
CA TYR A 120 -9.12 -9.36 -8.50
C TYR A 120 -7.68 -9.87 -8.48
N LEU A 121 -7.00 -9.87 -7.32
CA LEU A 121 -5.63 -10.39 -7.22
C LEU A 121 -5.55 -11.85 -7.65
N ARG A 122 -6.52 -12.67 -7.23
CA ARG A 122 -6.61 -14.07 -7.62
C ARG A 122 -6.74 -14.25 -9.12
N SER A 123 -7.50 -13.40 -9.80
CA SER A 123 -7.68 -13.48 -11.26
C SER A 123 -6.42 -13.16 -12.07
N LEU A 124 -5.37 -12.61 -11.45
CA LEU A 124 -4.10 -12.31 -12.14
C LEU A 124 -3.25 -13.56 -12.41
N TYR A 125 -3.64 -14.72 -11.86
CA TYR A 125 -2.89 -15.97 -11.92
C TYR A 125 -3.80 -17.17 -12.23
N PRO A 126 -3.30 -18.24 -12.87
CA PRO A 126 -4.06 -19.48 -13.10
C PRO A 126 -4.61 -20.11 -11.82
N ALA A 127 -5.73 -20.85 -11.91
CA ALA A 127 -6.40 -21.50 -10.77
C ALA A 127 -5.49 -22.49 -9.99
N ALA A 128 -4.57 -23.15 -10.69
CA ALA A 128 -3.63 -24.11 -10.11
C ALA A 128 -2.51 -23.46 -9.28
N VAL A 129 -2.18 -22.19 -9.54
CA VAL A 129 -1.13 -21.46 -8.82
C VAL A 129 -1.62 -21.14 -7.41
N ARG A 130 -0.86 -21.57 -6.40
CA ARG A 130 -1.15 -21.24 -5.00
C ARG A 130 -0.67 -19.82 -4.68
N VAL A 131 -1.53 -19.01 -4.09
CA VAL A 131 -1.26 -17.61 -3.77
C VAL A 131 -1.26 -17.40 -2.25
N ALA A 132 -0.26 -16.71 -1.72
CA ALA A 132 -0.27 -16.17 -0.37
C ALA A 132 -0.60 -14.69 -0.39
N ILE A 133 -1.44 -14.25 0.53
CA ILE A 133 -1.73 -12.85 0.80
C ILE A 133 -1.32 -12.55 2.24
N VAL A 134 -0.23 -11.81 2.39
CA VAL A 134 0.23 -11.26 3.66
C VAL A 134 -0.57 -9.99 3.96
N CYS A 135 -1.27 -9.94 5.09
CA CYS A 135 -2.04 -8.75 5.49
C CYS A 135 -2.12 -8.60 7.01
N ASP A 136 -2.65 -7.47 7.49
CA ASP A 136 -2.87 -7.27 8.93
C ASP A 136 -4.07 -8.08 9.45
N ASN A 137 -4.26 -8.08 10.77
CA ASN A 137 -5.37 -8.77 11.42
C ASN A 137 -6.64 -7.90 11.56
N PHE A 138 -6.87 -6.95 10.65
CA PHE A 138 -8.07 -6.13 10.65
C PHE A 138 -9.32 -7.00 10.49
N ALA A 139 -10.38 -6.72 11.26
CA ALA A 139 -11.54 -7.61 11.37
C ALA A 139 -12.20 -8.01 10.03
N PRO A 140 -12.31 -7.12 9.01
CA PRO A 140 -12.72 -7.49 7.66
C PRO A 140 -11.88 -8.58 6.99
N HIS A 141 -10.59 -8.68 7.30
CA HIS A 141 -9.68 -9.69 6.76
C HIS A 141 -9.87 -11.03 7.43
N LEU A 142 -10.34 -11.04 8.68
CA LEU A 142 -10.45 -12.25 9.46
C LEU A 142 -11.71 -13.05 9.14
N THR A 143 -11.54 -14.37 9.17
CA THR A 143 -12.62 -15.32 9.43
C THR A 143 -12.97 -15.25 10.91
N THR A 144 -14.25 -15.08 11.21
CA THR A 144 -14.76 -15.05 12.59
C THR A 144 -15.84 -16.09 12.78
N SER A 145 -16.21 -16.37 14.04
CA SER A 145 -17.33 -17.26 14.36
C SER A 145 -18.64 -16.85 13.69
N LYS A 146 -18.81 -15.55 13.43
CA LYS A 146 -20.01 -14.97 12.79
C LYS A 146 -19.92 -14.91 11.27
N CYS A 147 -18.75 -15.08 10.68
CA CYS A 147 -18.58 -14.94 9.24
C CYS A 147 -17.33 -15.66 8.74
N ARG A 148 -17.56 -16.74 7.98
CA ARG A 148 -16.51 -17.61 7.42
C ARG A 148 -16.13 -17.30 5.98
N ARG A 149 -16.76 -16.27 5.37
CA ARG A 149 -16.60 -15.90 3.96
C ARG A 149 -15.15 -15.75 3.49
N VAL A 150 -14.22 -15.33 4.37
CA VAL A 150 -12.80 -15.21 3.99
C VAL A 150 -12.15 -16.58 3.87
N ALA A 151 -12.28 -17.45 4.87
CA ALA A 151 -11.76 -18.82 4.82
C ALA A 151 -12.38 -19.63 3.67
N GLU A 152 -13.71 -19.59 3.52
CA GLU A 152 -14.40 -20.31 2.45
C GLU A 152 -13.93 -19.88 1.07
N TRP A 153 -13.74 -18.57 0.88
CA TRP A 153 -13.19 -18.05 -0.38
C TRP A 153 -11.74 -18.47 -0.57
N ALA A 154 -10.90 -18.41 0.48
CA ALA A 154 -9.49 -18.76 0.38
C ALA A 154 -9.29 -20.24 0.01
N GLU A 155 -10.00 -21.13 0.69
CA GLU A 155 -10.00 -22.58 0.44
C GLU A 155 -10.44 -22.89 -0.99
N ALA A 156 -11.57 -22.31 -1.44
CA ALA A 156 -12.09 -22.53 -2.78
C ALA A 156 -11.22 -21.95 -3.91
N ASN A 157 -10.23 -21.10 -3.59
CA ASN A 157 -9.42 -20.39 -4.59
C ASN A 157 -7.93 -20.72 -4.51
N ASN A 158 -7.51 -21.74 -3.74
CA ASN A 158 -6.10 -22.07 -3.54
C ASN A 158 -5.29 -20.86 -3.03
N VAL A 159 -5.87 -20.15 -2.05
CA VAL A 159 -5.27 -18.96 -1.42
C VAL A 159 -5.00 -19.23 0.04
N GLU A 160 -3.84 -18.75 0.50
CA GLU A 160 -3.48 -18.68 1.90
C GLU A 160 -3.47 -17.22 2.37
N PHE A 161 -4.07 -16.94 3.53
CA PHE A 161 -3.89 -15.67 4.20
C PHE A 161 -2.87 -15.81 5.33
N ALA A 162 -1.80 -15.03 5.26
CA ALA A 162 -0.76 -14.98 6.27
C ALA A 162 -0.85 -13.66 7.04
N TYR A 163 -1.39 -13.70 8.26
CA TYR A 163 -1.61 -12.48 9.03
C TYR A 163 -0.34 -12.03 9.75
N THR A 164 0.03 -10.76 9.59
CA THR A 164 1.10 -10.17 10.40
C THR A 164 0.70 -10.14 11.88
N PRO A 165 1.65 -10.31 12.81
CA PRO A 165 1.34 -10.18 14.22
C PRO A 165 0.83 -8.78 14.57
N THR A 166 -0.03 -8.70 15.59
CA THR A 166 -0.57 -7.41 16.06
C THR A 166 0.55 -6.39 16.32
N ASN A 167 0.36 -5.12 15.95
CA ASN A 167 1.37 -4.05 16.06
C ASN A 167 2.68 -4.31 15.29
N SER A 168 2.65 -5.12 14.23
CA SER A 168 3.84 -5.44 13.42
C SER A 168 3.68 -5.03 11.96
N SER A 169 3.11 -3.86 11.70
CA SER A 169 2.94 -3.35 10.32
C SER A 169 4.27 -3.22 9.57
N TRP A 170 5.39 -3.00 10.28
CA TRP A 170 6.74 -3.00 9.73
C TRP A 170 7.11 -4.31 9.01
N LEU A 171 6.43 -5.41 9.30
CA LEU A 171 6.63 -6.69 8.63
C LEU A 171 5.91 -6.76 7.28
N ASN A 172 4.90 -5.93 7.03
CA ASN A 172 4.15 -5.92 5.77
C ASN A 172 4.89 -5.06 4.72
N ARG A 173 5.54 -5.69 3.72
CA ARG A 173 6.43 -4.98 2.76
C ARG A 173 5.71 -3.91 1.92
N ILE A 174 4.39 -3.97 1.79
CA ILE A 174 3.62 -2.93 1.08
C ILE A 174 3.68 -1.56 1.77
N GLU A 175 3.90 -1.50 3.08
CA GLU A 175 3.92 -0.24 3.85
C GLU A 175 4.97 0.75 3.31
N ALA A 176 6.12 0.25 2.85
CA ALA A 176 7.14 1.08 2.21
C ALA A 176 6.65 1.73 0.91
N GLN A 177 5.77 1.06 0.17
CA GLN A 177 5.20 1.57 -1.09
C GLN A 177 4.25 2.76 -0.82
N PHE A 178 3.60 2.81 0.34
CA PHE A 178 2.69 3.90 0.70
C PHE A 178 3.39 5.22 1.00
N THR A 179 4.62 5.17 1.52
CA THR A 179 5.43 6.38 1.70
C THR A 179 5.71 7.05 0.36
N ALA A 180 6.18 6.28 -0.62
CA ALA A 180 6.43 6.79 -1.97
C ALA A 180 5.14 7.26 -2.66
N LEU A 181 4.05 6.49 -2.54
CA LEU A 181 2.74 6.89 -3.09
C LEU A 181 2.27 8.22 -2.52
N ARG A 182 2.34 8.40 -1.20
CA ARG A 182 1.97 9.66 -0.55
C ARG A 182 2.80 10.81 -1.11
N TYR A 183 4.10 10.64 -1.17
CA TYR A 183 5.02 11.68 -1.63
C TYR A 183 4.72 12.10 -3.07
N PHE A 184 4.58 11.16 -4.00
CA PHE A 184 4.44 11.48 -5.42
C PHE A 184 3.01 11.82 -5.87
N ALA A 185 1.98 11.28 -5.19
CA ALA A 185 0.59 11.44 -5.64
C ALA A 185 -0.24 12.40 -4.76
N LEU A 186 0.17 12.63 -3.51
CA LEU A 186 -0.61 13.41 -2.54
C LEU A 186 0.12 14.65 -2.03
N ASP A 187 1.39 14.59 -1.68
CA ASP A 187 2.09 15.73 -1.09
C ASP A 187 2.11 16.93 -2.05
N GLY A 188 1.88 18.13 -1.51
CA GLY A 188 1.79 19.36 -2.30
C GLY A 188 0.49 19.55 -3.10
N THR A 189 -0.42 18.58 -3.10
CA THR A 189 -1.67 18.65 -3.89
C THR A 189 -2.85 19.23 -3.12
N ASP A 190 -3.88 19.64 -3.87
CA ASP A 190 -5.18 20.08 -3.36
C ASP A 190 -6.27 19.63 -4.33
N HIS A 191 -6.48 18.31 -4.40
CA HIS A 191 -7.42 17.68 -5.34
C HIS A 191 -8.86 18.17 -5.10
N GLY A 192 -9.53 18.58 -6.17
CA GLY A 192 -10.90 19.07 -6.14
C GLY A 192 -11.96 17.97 -6.06
N SER A 193 -11.61 16.73 -6.38
CA SER A 193 -12.54 15.59 -6.31
C SER A 193 -11.85 14.26 -6.00
N HIS A 194 -12.63 13.29 -5.49
CA HIS A 194 -12.16 11.92 -5.29
C HIS A 194 -11.78 11.24 -6.62
N ARG A 195 -12.41 11.63 -7.73
CA ARG A 195 -12.05 11.14 -9.08
C ARG A 195 -10.65 11.59 -9.47
N GLU A 196 -10.34 12.86 -9.25
CA GLU A 196 -9.02 13.44 -9.52
C GLU A 196 -7.95 12.78 -8.63
N GLN A 197 -8.18 12.71 -7.32
CA GLN A 197 -7.26 12.05 -6.39
C GLN A 197 -7.02 10.58 -6.76
N ALA A 198 -8.08 9.83 -7.09
CA ALA A 198 -7.95 8.43 -7.53
C ALA A 198 -7.20 8.31 -8.88
N SER A 199 -7.41 9.25 -9.81
CA SER A 199 -6.68 9.30 -11.08
C SER A 199 -5.19 9.52 -10.84
N MET A 200 -4.81 10.42 -9.94
CA MET A 200 -3.40 10.68 -9.60
C MET A 200 -2.74 9.47 -8.95
N ILE A 201 -3.42 8.80 -8.03
CA ILE A 201 -2.95 7.53 -7.45
C ILE A 201 -2.76 6.46 -8.54
N ARG A 202 -3.73 6.32 -9.45
CA ARG A 202 -3.64 5.35 -10.56
C ARG A 202 -2.48 5.66 -11.49
N ARG A 203 -2.26 6.93 -11.83
CA ARG A 203 -1.12 7.37 -12.64
C ARG A 203 0.21 7.03 -11.98
N TYR A 204 0.33 7.27 -10.68
CA TYR A 204 1.51 6.88 -9.92
C TYR A 204 1.75 5.36 -9.96
N ILE A 205 0.73 4.54 -9.71
CA ILE A 205 0.85 3.08 -9.74
C ILE A 205 1.32 2.60 -11.14
N ILE A 206 0.71 3.13 -12.20
CA ILE A 206 1.11 2.80 -13.59
C ILE A 206 2.56 3.21 -13.85
N TRP A 207 2.95 4.42 -13.42
CA TRP A 207 4.31 4.91 -13.59
C TRP A 207 5.32 4.04 -12.82
N ARG A 208 5.07 3.78 -11.52
CA ARG A 208 5.92 2.95 -10.67
C ARG A 208 6.12 1.56 -11.25
N ASN A 209 5.05 0.92 -11.73
CA ASN A 209 5.14 -0.41 -12.35
C ASN A 209 5.88 -0.42 -13.68
N LYS A 210 5.99 0.72 -14.38
CA LYS A 210 6.75 0.84 -15.63
C LYS A 210 8.22 1.19 -15.41
N HIS A 211 8.58 1.72 -14.24
CA HIS A 211 9.93 2.22 -13.93
C HIS A 211 10.54 1.52 -12.69
N ALA A 212 10.04 0.35 -12.33
CA ALA A 212 10.52 -0.41 -11.17
C ALA A 212 11.97 -0.90 -11.35
N GLU A 213 12.40 -1.06 -12.59
CA GLU A 213 13.74 -1.53 -12.97
C GLU A 213 14.55 -0.49 -13.75
N ASP A 214 14.21 0.79 -13.61
CA ASP A 214 14.94 1.86 -14.31
C ASP A 214 16.40 1.90 -13.83
N GLU A 215 17.30 1.41 -14.69
CA GLU A 215 18.73 1.28 -14.43
C GLU A 215 19.38 2.63 -14.10
N ARG A 216 18.96 3.70 -14.78
CA ARG A 216 19.45 5.06 -14.52
C ARG A 216 19.04 5.54 -13.13
N LEU A 217 17.82 5.24 -12.69
CA LEU A 217 17.39 5.57 -11.32
C LEU A 217 18.15 4.75 -10.28
N ARG A 218 18.41 3.45 -10.54
CA ARG A 218 19.23 2.61 -9.66
C ARG A 218 20.64 3.18 -9.51
N GLU A 219 21.30 3.52 -10.60
CA GLU A 219 22.62 4.16 -10.57
C GLU A 219 22.64 5.47 -9.78
N ILE A 220 21.61 6.32 -9.91
CA ILE A 220 21.51 7.57 -9.15
C ILE A 220 21.36 7.30 -7.66
N VAL A 221 20.50 6.34 -7.29
CA VAL A 221 20.28 5.95 -5.89
C VAL A 221 21.55 5.36 -5.28
N ASP A 222 22.22 4.46 -5.99
CA ASP A 222 23.47 3.84 -5.54
C ASP A 222 24.56 4.91 -5.33
N ARG A 223 24.70 5.86 -6.27
CA ARG A 223 25.63 6.99 -6.10
C ARG A 223 25.28 7.86 -4.89
N ALA A 224 24.00 8.10 -4.63
CA ALA A 224 23.54 8.92 -3.51
C ALA A 224 23.69 8.21 -2.15
N ASN A 225 23.69 6.88 -2.11
CA ASN A 225 23.89 6.10 -0.88
C ASN A 225 25.38 5.88 -0.52
N VAL A 226 26.28 6.05 -1.50
CA VAL A 226 27.74 5.95 -1.30
C VAL A 226 28.38 7.28 -0.90
N ALA A 227 27.65 8.40 -1.07
CA ALA A 227 28.08 9.77 -0.72
C ALA A 227 27.56 10.22 0.65
#